data_AF-A0A1V9G6P4-F1
#
_entry.id   AF-A0A1V9G6P4-F1
#
_cell.length_a   1.000
_cell.length_b   1.000
_cell.length_c   1.000
_cell.angle_alpha   90.00
_cell.angle_beta   90.00
_cell.angle_gamma   90.00
#
_symmetry.space_group_name_H-M   'P 1'
#
loop_
_entity.id
_entity.type
_entity.pdbx_description
1 polymer ?
#
loop_
_entity_poly.entity_id
_entity_poly.type
_entity_poly.pdbx_seq_one_letter_code
_entity_poly.pdbx_strand_id
1 'polypeptide(L)'
;MTNRTVIFLLLIFFVAGYLVPGCELSGKEKTDLVAPVNAGFIVPDTALIPNDVFGNEVRYGRQLLLNTAYYIGPNGTNGQYLGNKMNCTNCHQDAGTKPYSFNLISSHDNYPQYRAREGKILTLAERINNCIMRPHNGRPLPLDSREMVAILSYLKWINSFVPKGAAVEGLKNMTIQFPATAASPQRGKEIFTQHCASCHAGNGQGQLNADATAFIYPPLWGSQAYQPGSSMHRIIKMARWLKANMPYDKVSTGKTFLTDQQALDVAAFINDDAIHDRPNPQTFDYPDSTTKPIDYDHRPFSDTFSAVQHKFGPFQPIIDYRKANKLAVDY
;
A
#
# COMPACT_ATOMS: atom_id res chain seq x y z
N MET A 1 80.28 -57.52 -2.83
CA MET A 1 79.61 -58.43 -3.77
C MET A 1 78.31 -58.82 -3.10
N THR A 2 77.14 -58.29 -3.47
CA THR A 2 76.39 -58.59 -4.70
C THR A 2 75.41 -57.46 -4.98
N ASN A 3 75.32 -57.09 -6.26
CA ASN A 3 74.47 -56.04 -6.80
C ASN A 3 73.01 -56.56 -6.92
N ARG A 4 72.02 -55.82 -6.44
CA ARG A 4 70.59 -56.07 -6.71
C ARG A 4 69.93 -54.80 -7.24
N THR A 5 69.81 -54.75 -8.55
CA THR A 5 69.08 -53.74 -9.31
C THR A 5 67.57 -53.97 -9.13
N VAL A 6 66.86 -52.97 -8.63
CA VAL A 6 65.39 -52.96 -8.54
C VAL A 6 64.85 -52.20 -9.75
N ILE A 7 64.04 -52.86 -10.58
CA ILE A 7 63.36 -52.29 -11.74
C ILE A 7 62.06 -51.63 -11.25
N PHE A 8 61.93 -50.32 -11.42
CA PHE A 8 60.67 -49.60 -11.24
C PHE A 8 59.94 -49.48 -12.59
N LEU A 9 58.75 -50.09 -12.67
CA LEU A 9 57.81 -49.95 -13.78
C LEU A 9 57.11 -48.58 -13.71
N LEU A 10 57.31 -47.74 -14.73
CA LEU A 10 56.59 -46.49 -14.94
C LEU A 10 55.19 -46.77 -15.52
N LEU A 11 54.15 -46.56 -14.71
CA LEU A 11 52.75 -46.53 -15.14
C LEU A 11 52.43 -45.14 -15.69
N ILE A 12 52.19 -45.06 -17.00
CA ILE A 12 51.71 -43.85 -17.68
C ILE A 12 50.18 -43.80 -17.53
N PHE A 13 49.68 -42.82 -16.77
CA PHE A 13 48.24 -42.51 -16.70
C PHE A 13 47.83 -41.67 -17.90
N PHE A 14 46.98 -42.23 -18.78
CA PHE A 14 46.24 -41.47 -19.79
C PHE A 14 45.05 -40.77 -19.13
N VAL A 15 45.10 -39.45 -19.02
CA VAL A 15 43.93 -38.65 -18.61
C VAL A 15 43.12 -38.32 -19.87
N ALA A 16 42.00 -39.01 -20.06
CA ALA A 16 41.01 -38.65 -21.07
C ALA A 16 40.29 -37.36 -20.62
N GLY A 17 40.56 -36.26 -21.32
CA GLY A 17 39.85 -34.99 -21.11
C GLY A 17 38.41 -35.08 -21.57
N TYR A 18 37.46 -35.11 -20.64
CA TYR A 18 36.06 -34.89 -20.95
C TYR A 18 35.82 -33.38 -21.10
N LEU A 19 35.57 -32.95 -22.34
CA LEU A 19 35.04 -31.62 -22.67
C LEU A 19 33.63 -31.49 -22.10
N VAL A 20 33.48 -30.67 -21.05
CA VAL A 20 32.17 -30.19 -20.59
C VAL A 20 31.74 -29.09 -21.56
N PRO A 21 30.55 -29.17 -22.21
CA PRO A 21 30.08 -28.07 -23.05
C PRO A 21 29.81 -26.87 -22.15
N GLY A 22 30.50 -25.75 -22.44
CA GLY A 22 30.26 -24.48 -21.78
C GLY A 22 28.81 -24.06 -22.01
N CYS A 23 28.10 -23.78 -20.91
CA CYS A 23 26.79 -23.17 -20.95
C CYS A 23 26.98 -21.71 -21.41
N GLU A 24 26.85 -21.49 -22.72
CA GLU A 24 26.76 -20.15 -23.30
C GLU A 24 25.44 -19.52 -22.82
N LEU A 25 25.52 -18.73 -21.75
CA LEU A 25 24.49 -17.79 -21.39
C LEU A 25 24.44 -16.72 -22.49
N SER A 26 23.67 -16.98 -23.54
CA SER A 26 23.19 -15.98 -24.47
C SER A 26 22.34 -14.97 -23.68
N GLY A 27 22.99 -13.97 -23.11
CA GLY A 27 22.35 -12.81 -22.54
C GLY A 27 21.59 -12.09 -23.65
N LYS A 28 20.28 -12.29 -23.73
CA LYS A 28 19.41 -11.28 -24.34
C LYS A 28 19.68 -9.99 -23.58
N GLU A 29 20.17 -8.96 -24.28
CA GLU A 29 20.16 -7.60 -23.77
C GLU A 29 18.77 -7.33 -23.17
N LYS A 30 18.72 -7.10 -21.85
CA LYS A 30 17.52 -6.54 -21.23
C LYS A 30 17.43 -5.13 -21.77
N THR A 31 16.56 -4.90 -22.73
CA THR A 31 16.06 -3.56 -22.99
C THR A 31 15.44 -3.09 -21.67
N ASP A 32 16.10 -2.13 -21.02
CA ASP A 32 15.56 -1.49 -19.83
C ASP A 32 14.16 -0.96 -20.18
N LEU A 33 13.17 -1.40 -19.42
CA LEU A 33 11.80 -0.92 -19.56
C LEU A 33 11.80 0.54 -19.06
N VAL A 34 11.94 1.49 -19.97
CA VAL A 34 11.82 2.91 -19.66
C VAL A 34 10.35 3.28 -19.78
N ALA A 35 9.68 3.53 -18.65
CA ALA A 35 8.33 4.09 -18.67
C ALA A 35 8.39 5.54 -19.14
N PRO A 36 7.39 6.01 -19.89
CA PRO A 36 7.24 7.44 -20.13
C PRO A 36 7.09 8.17 -18.79
N VAL A 37 7.86 9.23 -18.61
CA VAL A 37 7.72 10.17 -17.50
C VAL A 37 6.69 11.21 -17.94
N ASN A 38 5.53 11.27 -17.28
CA ASN A 38 4.53 12.31 -17.52
C ASN A 38 4.54 13.29 -16.35
N ALA A 39 4.86 14.56 -16.64
CA ALA A 39 4.96 15.63 -15.65
C ALA A 39 5.87 15.27 -14.45
N GLY A 40 6.94 14.50 -14.67
CA GLY A 40 7.88 14.06 -13.63
C GLY A 40 7.48 12.76 -12.91
N PHE A 41 6.31 12.18 -13.22
CA PHE A 41 5.83 10.95 -12.59
C PHE A 41 5.99 9.73 -13.49
N ILE A 42 6.25 8.58 -12.86
CA ILE A 42 6.36 7.29 -13.54
C ILE A 42 4.96 6.75 -13.81
N VAL A 43 4.62 6.59 -15.09
CA VAL A 43 3.34 6.01 -15.52
C VAL A 43 3.63 4.77 -16.38
N PRO A 44 3.58 3.56 -15.81
CA PRO A 44 3.80 2.34 -16.57
C PRO A 44 2.79 2.19 -17.71
N ASP A 45 3.28 2.08 -18.95
CA ASP A 45 2.42 1.77 -20.10
C ASP A 45 2.10 0.27 -20.11
N THR A 46 0.83 -0.07 -19.97
CA THR A 46 0.35 -1.47 -19.97
C THR A 46 0.58 -2.19 -21.29
N ALA A 47 0.81 -1.49 -22.40
CA ALA A 47 1.21 -2.11 -23.67
C ALA A 47 2.60 -2.77 -23.58
N LEU A 48 3.43 -2.37 -22.61
CA LEU A 48 4.76 -2.95 -22.35
C LEU A 48 4.71 -4.23 -21.51
N ILE A 49 3.53 -4.71 -21.11
CA ILE A 49 3.42 -6.00 -20.42
C ILE A 49 3.83 -7.11 -21.41
N PRO A 50 4.81 -7.98 -21.06
CA PRO A 50 5.26 -9.05 -21.95
C PRO A 50 4.12 -9.97 -22.44
N ASN A 51 4.24 -10.51 -23.64
CA ASN A 51 3.28 -11.48 -24.20
C ASN A 51 3.73 -12.92 -23.90
N ASP A 52 3.97 -13.22 -22.63
CA ASP A 52 4.41 -14.53 -22.14
C ASP A 52 3.67 -14.94 -20.85
N VAL A 53 4.07 -16.07 -20.27
CA VAL A 53 3.47 -16.58 -19.02
C VAL A 53 3.60 -15.61 -17.84
N PHE A 54 4.70 -14.86 -17.74
CA PHE A 54 4.87 -13.86 -16.69
C PHE A 54 3.93 -12.68 -16.93
N GLY A 55 3.87 -12.19 -18.16
CA GLY A 55 2.96 -11.12 -18.54
C GLY A 55 1.49 -11.48 -18.34
N ASN A 56 1.09 -12.74 -18.50
CA ASN A 56 -0.26 -13.20 -18.16
C ASN A 56 -0.58 -13.01 -16.68
N GLU A 57 0.36 -13.35 -15.79
CA GLU A 57 0.20 -13.12 -14.34
C GLU A 57 0.27 -11.63 -13.97
N VAL A 58 1.05 -10.82 -14.69
CA VAL A 58 1.04 -9.35 -14.54
C VAL A 58 -0.33 -8.78 -14.91
N ARG A 59 -0.91 -9.20 -16.05
CA ARG A 59 -2.27 -8.78 -16.47
C ARG A 59 -3.29 -9.20 -15.42
N TYR A 60 -3.20 -10.44 -14.94
CA TYR A 60 -4.13 -10.95 -13.94
C TYR A 60 -4.00 -10.22 -12.60
N GLY A 61 -2.79 -9.98 -12.11
CA GLY A 61 -2.52 -9.19 -10.90
C GLY A 61 -3.08 -7.77 -10.99
N ARG A 62 -2.92 -7.12 -12.15
CA ARG A 62 -3.54 -5.82 -12.41
C ARG A 62 -5.07 -5.89 -12.34
N GLN A 63 -5.67 -6.93 -12.92
CA GLN A 63 -7.12 -7.15 -12.86
C GLN A 63 -7.61 -7.40 -11.43
N LEU A 64 -6.84 -8.10 -10.59
CA LEU A 64 -7.13 -8.28 -9.16
C LEU A 64 -7.14 -6.96 -8.39
N LEU A 65 -6.26 -6.01 -8.72
CA LEU A 65 -6.30 -4.68 -8.08
C LEU A 65 -7.51 -3.86 -8.52
N LEU A 66 -7.83 -3.89 -9.82
CA LEU A 66 -8.94 -3.13 -10.40
C LEU A 66 -10.31 -3.67 -9.99
N ASN A 67 -10.44 -5.00 -9.94
CA ASN A 67 -11.68 -5.73 -9.78
C ASN A 67 -11.60 -6.71 -8.60
N THR A 68 -10.98 -6.28 -7.49
CA THR A 68 -10.76 -7.12 -6.30
C THR A 68 -12.03 -7.77 -5.79
N ALA A 69 -13.13 -7.02 -5.71
CA ALA A 69 -14.42 -7.52 -5.25
C ALA A 69 -15.00 -8.60 -6.18
N TYR A 70 -14.75 -8.50 -7.49
CA TYR A 70 -15.20 -9.49 -8.48
C TYR A 70 -14.45 -10.82 -8.32
N TYR A 71 -13.14 -10.78 -8.10
CA TYR A 71 -12.34 -12.00 -8.02
C TYR A 71 -12.37 -12.63 -6.62
N ILE A 72 -12.16 -11.83 -5.58
CA ILE A 72 -11.94 -12.36 -4.22
C ILE A 72 -12.89 -11.77 -3.17
N GLY A 73 -13.89 -10.99 -3.60
CA GLY A 73 -14.89 -10.38 -2.73
C GLY A 73 -15.91 -11.37 -2.14
N PRO A 74 -16.97 -10.86 -1.49
CA PRO A 74 -18.01 -11.70 -0.88
C PRO A 74 -18.69 -12.66 -1.89
N ASN A 75 -18.76 -12.26 -3.16
CA ASN A 75 -19.28 -13.06 -4.28
C ASN A 75 -18.18 -13.42 -5.29
N GLY A 76 -16.93 -13.53 -4.84
CA GLY A 76 -15.76 -13.65 -5.69
C GLY A 76 -15.72 -14.93 -6.54
N THR A 77 -15.32 -14.81 -7.80
CA THR A 77 -15.16 -15.93 -8.75
C THR A 77 -13.97 -16.85 -8.43
N ASN A 78 -12.99 -16.32 -7.69
CA ASN A 78 -11.76 -17.01 -7.27
C ASN A 78 -11.70 -17.22 -5.75
N GLY A 79 -12.86 -17.17 -5.09
CA GLY A 79 -13.01 -17.42 -3.66
C GLY A 79 -13.48 -16.19 -2.88
N GLN A 80 -13.83 -16.42 -1.62
CA GLN A 80 -14.39 -15.41 -0.74
C GLN A 80 -13.38 -15.09 0.36
N TYR A 81 -12.68 -13.96 0.18
CA TYR A 81 -11.62 -13.50 1.07
C TYR A 81 -11.91 -12.14 1.68
N LEU A 82 -12.74 -11.29 1.05
CA LEU A 82 -13.13 -9.98 1.58
C LEU A 82 -14.48 -10.03 2.31
N GLY A 83 -14.64 -9.19 3.32
CA GLY A 83 -15.91 -8.93 4.02
C GLY A 83 -16.71 -7.76 3.44
N ASN A 84 -16.20 -7.07 2.43
CA ASN A 84 -16.89 -5.96 1.74
C ASN A 84 -16.65 -5.98 0.22
N LYS A 85 -17.39 -5.15 -0.51
CA LYS A 85 -17.35 -5.06 -1.98
C LYS A 85 -16.43 -3.95 -2.51
N MET A 86 -15.44 -3.53 -1.73
CA MET A 86 -14.45 -2.54 -2.18
C MET A 86 -13.36 -3.18 -3.04
N ASN A 87 -12.76 -2.39 -3.92
CA ASN A 87 -11.57 -2.73 -4.70
C ASN A 87 -10.33 -2.07 -4.10
N CYS A 88 -9.14 -2.67 -4.33
CA CYS A 88 -7.87 -2.07 -3.91
C CYS A 88 -7.71 -0.64 -4.47
N THR A 89 -8.22 -0.41 -5.68
CA THR A 89 -8.19 0.90 -6.36
C THR A 89 -9.06 1.98 -5.74
N ASN A 90 -9.95 1.65 -4.79
CA ASN A 90 -10.67 2.68 -4.04
C ASN A 90 -9.72 3.54 -3.17
N CYS A 91 -8.52 3.04 -2.84
CA CYS A 91 -7.47 3.82 -2.17
C CYS A 91 -6.19 3.93 -3.00
N HIS A 92 -5.86 2.88 -3.76
CA HIS A 92 -4.67 2.79 -4.61
C HIS A 92 -5.04 3.07 -6.07
N GLN A 93 -5.36 4.33 -6.39
CA GLN A 93 -5.88 4.72 -7.71
C GLN A 93 -4.93 4.34 -8.86
N ASP A 94 -5.50 4.19 -10.05
CA ASP A 94 -4.82 3.73 -11.27
C ASP A 94 -4.06 2.41 -11.08
N ALA A 95 -4.73 1.41 -10.50
CA ALA A 95 -4.12 0.12 -10.14
C ALA A 95 -2.85 0.28 -9.26
N GLY A 96 -2.79 1.34 -8.47
CA GLY A 96 -1.68 1.63 -7.56
C GLY A 96 -0.55 2.46 -8.17
N THR A 97 -0.69 2.98 -9.39
CA THR A 97 0.36 3.81 -10.02
C THR A 97 0.09 5.30 -9.93
N LYS A 98 -1.09 5.75 -9.46
CA LYS A 98 -1.39 7.19 -9.36
C LYS A 98 -0.45 7.88 -8.34
N PRO A 99 0.21 8.99 -8.70
CA PRO A 99 0.97 9.80 -7.76
C PRO A 99 0.12 10.25 -6.57
N TYR A 100 0.72 10.29 -5.38
CA TYR A 100 0.11 10.77 -4.13
C TYR A 100 -1.13 9.98 -3.65
N SER A 101 -1.41 8.81 -4.23
CA SER A 101 -2.58 7.98 -3.91
C SER A 101 -2.18 6.64 -3.31
N PHE A 102 -1.36 6.65 -2.24
CA PHE A 102 -0.72 5.44 -1.71
C PHE A 102 -0.07 4.60 -2.80
N ASN A 103 0.80 5.23 -3.57
CA ASN A 103 1.42 4.61 -4.72
C ASN A 103 2.13 3.30 -4.33
N LEU A 104 1.95 2.26 -5.16
CA LEU A 104 2.44 0.91 -4.93
C LEU A 104 3.67 0.56 -5.77
N ILE A 105 4.13 1.45 -6.66
CA ILE A 105 5.16 1.16 -7.65
C ILE A 105 6.49 0.73 -7.03
N SER A 106 6.84 1.24 -5.84
CA SER A 106 8.08 0.83 -5.15
C SER A 106 7.90 -0.32 -4.17
N SER A 107 6.71 -0.93 -4.09
CA SER A 107 6.41 -1.90 -3.03
C SER A 107 7.27 -3.16 -3.13
N HIS A 108 7.62 -3.61 -4.33
CA HIS A 108 8.43 -4.82 -4.49
C HIS A 108 9.86 -4.65 -3.94
N ASP A 109 10.47 -3.47 -4.10
CA ASP A 109 11.81 -3.19 -3.53
C ASP A 109 11.78 -2.91 -2.02
N ASN A 110 10.66 -2.38 -1.52
CA ASN A 110 10.56 -1.94 -0.12
C ASN A 110 10.36 -3.09 0.88
N TYR A 111 10.16 -4.33 0.41
CA TYR A 111 9.92 -5.50 1.25
C TYR A 111 10.98 -6.59 0.99
N PRO A 112 11.42 -7.33 2.03
CA PRO A 112 10.87 -7.38 3.39
C PRO A 112 11.15 -6.13 4.24
N GLN A 113 10.19 -5.75 5.10
CA GLN A 113 10.24 -4.51 5.90
C GLN A 113 9.79 -4.74 7.34
N TYR A 114 10.46 -4.12 8.32
CA TYR A 114 9.91 -3.99 9.67
C TYR A 114 8.62 -3.17 9.67
N ARG A 115 7.59 -3.67 10.33
CA ARG A 115 6.31 -2.98 10.49
C ARG A 115 5.98 -2.87 11.98
N ALA A 116 6.07 -1.65 12.50
CA ALA A 116 5.77 -1.29 13.89
C ALA A 116 4.41 -1.82 14.37
N ARG A 117 3.38 -1.72 13.53
CA ARG A 117 2.02 -2.21 13.79
C ARG A 117 2.03 -3.70 14.18
N GLU A 118 2.71 -4.53 13.39
CA GLU A 118 2.80 -5.98 13.62
C GLU A 118 3.99 -6.39 14.53
N GLY A 119 4.91 -5.46 14.82
CA GLY A 119 6.10 -5.73 15.62
C GLY A 119 7.10 -6.71 14.98
N LYS A 120 7.02 -6.94 13.66
CA LYS A 120 7.88 -7.91 12.95
C LYS A 120 8.26 -7.46 11.54
N ILE A 121 9.23 -8.15 10.95
CA ILE A 121 9.52 -8.06 9.52
C ILE A 121 8.38 -8.75 8.76
N LEU A 122 7.78 -8.06 7.80
CA LEU A 122 6.82 -8.64 6.87
C LEU A 122 7.44 -8.85 5.50
N THR A 123 7.01 -9.90 4.83
CA THR A 123 7.08 -10.05 3.37
C THR A 123 6.07 -9.12 2.67
N LEU A 124 6.21 -8.91 1.36
CA LEU A 124 5.19 -8.18 0.59
C LEU A 124 3.85 -8.91 0.55
N ALA A 125 3.86 -10.25 0.51
CA ALA A 125 2.64 -11.06 0.54
C ALA A 125 1.86 -10.89 1.86
N GLU A 126 2.55 -10.92 3.00
CA GLU A 126 1.94 -10.60 4.30
C GLU A 126 1.42 -9.15 4.33
N ARG A 127 2.14 -8.20 3.72
CA ARG A 127 1.66 -6.83 3.63
C ARG A 127 0.38 -6.71 2.81
N ILE A 128 0.24 -7.43 1.70
CA ILE A 128 -0.98 -7.49 0.90
C ILE A 128 -2.12 -8.07 1.75
N ASN A 129 -1.85 -9.14 2.51
CA ASN A 129 -2.84 -9.71 3.42
C ASN A 129 -3.29 -8.73 4.52
N ASN A 130 -2.43 -7.83 5.00
CA ASN A 130 -2.88 -6.76 5.91
C ASN A 130 -3.91 -5.82 5.25
N CYS A 131 -3.85 -5.60 3.94
CA CYS A 131 -4.86 -4.83 3.21
C CYS A 131 -6.19 -5.60 3.08
N ILE A 132 -6.12 -6.92 2.89
CA ILE A 132 -7.29 -7.81 2.83
C ILE A 132 -7.97 -7.89 4.21
N MET A 133 -7.20 -8.06 5.27
CA MET A 133 -7.75 -8.25 6.61
C MET A 133 -8.28 -6.96 7.24
N ARG A 134 -7.74 -5.79 6.87
CA ARG A 134 -8.09 -4.52 7.53
C ARG A 134 -9.05 -3.67 6.70
N PRO A 135 -8.65 -2.96 5.62
CA PRO A 135 -9.60 -2.26 4.76
C PRO A 135 -10.76 -3.10 4.23
N HIS A 136 -10.52 -4.37 3.92
CA HIS A 136 -11.53 -5.26 3.34
C HIS A 136 -12.25 -6.15 4.36
N ASN A 137 -11.94 -6.05 5.66
CA ASN A 137 -12.52 -6.85 6.74
C ASN A 137 -12.53 -8.37 6.44
N GLY A 138 -11.47 -8.83 5.78
CA GLY A 138 -11.37 -10.15 5.19
C GLY A 138 -10.52 -11.14 5.98
N ARG A 139 -10.26 -12.29 5.35
CA ARG A 139 -9.31 -13.31 5.79
C ARG A 139 -8.14 -13.40 4.82
N PRO A 140 -6.92 -13.74 5.27
CA PRO A 140 -5.75 -13.77 4.41
C PRO A 140 -5.90 -14.75 3.25
N LEU A 141 -5.35 -14.39 2.09
CA LEU A 141 -5.06 -15.32 1.01
C LEU A 141 -3.89 -16.23 1.41
N PRO A 142 -3.85 -17.50 0.93
CA PRO A 142 -2.63 -18.30 0.99
C PRO A 142 -1.46 -17.54 0.33
N LEU A 143 -0.28 -17.56 0.95
CA LEU A 143 0.87 -16.77 0.47
C LEU A 143 1.38 -17.23 -0.90
N ASP A 144 1.06 -18.46 -1.28
CA ASP A 144 1.39 -19.13 -2.53
C ASP A 144 0.18 -19.30 -3.46
N SER A 145 -0.98 -18.69 -3.14
CA SER A 145 -2.12 -18.74 -4.05
C SER A 145 -1.81 -18.04 -5.36
N ARG A 146 -2.48 -18.47 -6.44
CA ARG A 146 -2.32 -17.83 -7.75
C ARG A 146 -2.61 -16.33 -7.68
N GLU A 147 -3.66 -15.93 -6.97
CA GLU A 147 -4.06 -14.52 -6.81
C GLU A 147 -2.96 -13.71 -6.11
N MET A 148 -2.34 -14.25 -5.06
CA MET A 148 -1.24 -13.59 -4.37
C MET A 148 -0.01 -13.46 -5.30
N VAL A 149 0.36 -14.55 -5.98
CA VAL A 149 1.49 -14.57 -6.92
C VAL A 149 1.27 -13.61 -8.09
N ALA A 150 0.04 -13.51 -8.61
CA ALA A 150 -0.33 -12.58 -9.67
C ALA A 150 -0.19 -11.12 -9.23
N ILE A 151 -0.69 -10.77 -8.03
CA ILE A 151 -0.51 -9.43 -7.46
C ILE A 151 0.98 -9.11 -7.29
N LEU A 152 1.77 -10.03 -6.76
CA LEU A 152 3.22 -9.86 -6.61
C LEU A 152 3.91 -9.67 -7.98
N SER A 153 3.49 -10.43 -8.99
CA SER A 153 4.01 -10.31 -10.36
C SER A 153 3.71 -8.94 -10.96
N TYR A 154 2.50 -8.43 -10.78
CA TYR A 154 2.13 -7.07 -11.19
C TYR A 154 2.96 -6.01 -10.45
N LEU A 155 3.09 -6.12 -9.12
CA LEU A 155 3.89 -5.18 -8.31
C LEU A 155 5.38 -5.22 -8.70
N LYS A 156 5.91 -6.39 -9.03
CA LYS A 156 7.28 -6.56 -9.57
C LYS A 156 7.43 -5.85 -10.91
N TRP A 157 6.45 -6.01 -11.82
CA TRP A 157 6.50 -5.39 -13.14
C TRP A 157 6.43 -3.87 -13.05
N ILE A 158 5.48 -3.28 -12.31
CA ILE A 158 5.43 -1.83 -12.16
C ILE A 158 6.68 -1.27 -11.45
N ASN A 159 7.26 -2.03 -10.52
CA ASN A 159 8.49 -1.64 -9.84
C ASN A 159 9.71 -1.57 -10.76
N SER A 160 9.74 -2.33 -11.85
CA SER A 160 10.85 -2.32 -12.81
C SER A 160 11.08 -0.95 -13.47
N PHE A 161 10.07 -0.08 -13.46
CA PHE A 161 10.15 1.27 -14.00
C PHE A 161 10.73 2.30 -13.01
N VAL A 162 10.93 1.94 -11.74
CA VAL A 162 11.47 2.84 -10.71
C VAL A 162 12.99 2.90 -10.83
N PRO A 163 13.59 4.07 -11.11
CA PRO A 163 15.03 4.21 -11.18
C PRO A 163 15.68 3.87 -9.83
N LYS A 164 16.69 3.01 -9.83
CA LYS A 164 17.41 2.64 -8.61
C LYS A 164 18.22 3.83 -8.11
N GLY A 165 18.12 4.12 -6.81
CA GLY A 165 18.89 5.17 -6.14
C GLY A 165 18.39 6.61 -6.36
N ALA A 166 17.29 6.82 -7.09
CA ALA A 166 16.72 8.15 -7.29
C ALA A 166 15.46 8.38 -6.43
N ALA A 167 15.29 9.61 -5.94
CA ALA A 167 14.03 10.02 -5.34
C ALA A 167 12.99 10.23 -6.46
N VAL A 168 11.85 9.55 -6.36
CA VAL A 168 10.74 9.71 -7.29
C VAL A 168 9.62 10.47 -6.59
N GLU A 169 9.17 11.55 -7.21
CA GLU A 169 8.06 12.35 -6.72
C GLU A 169 6.75 11.56 -6.78
N GLY A 170 5.81 11.84 -5.87
CA GLY A 170 4.48 11.21 -5.89
C GLY A 170 4.39 9.80 -5.33
N LEU A 171 5.50 9.18 -4.89
CA LEU A 171 5.45 7.87 -4.23
C LEU A 171 4.74 7.92 -2.87
N LYS A 172 5.03 8.96 -2.08
CA LYS A 172 4.35 9.23 -0.81
C LYS A 172 3.14 10.13 -1.05
N ASN A 173 2.12 10.06 -0.20
CA ASN A 173 1.04 11.04 -0.21
C ASN A 173 1.58 12.46 0.05
N MET A 174 0.84 13.47 -0.43
CA MET A 174 1.22 14.87 -0.29
C MET A 174 1.52 15.23 1.17
N THR A 175 2.44 16.16 1.37
CA THR A 175 2.68 16.75 2.69
C THR A 175 1.58 17.74 3.02
N ILE A 176 1.30 17.89 4.31
CA ILE A 176 0.42 18.94 4.84
C ILE A 176 1.21 19.74 5.88
N GLN A 177 0.88 21.02 6.01
CA GLN A 177 1.21 21.80 7.19
C GLN A 177 0.29 21.38 8.33
N PHE A 178 0.78 21.52 9.57
CA PHE A 178 -0.01 21.24 10.77
C PHE A 178 -0.50 22.56 11.37
N PRO A 179 -1.78 22.91 11.20
CA PRO A 179 -2.34 24.11 11.79
C PRO A 179 -2.26 24.07 13.32
N ALA A 180 -2.24 25.24 13.95
CA ALA A 180 -2.33 25.38 15.40
C ALA A 180 -3.70 24.94 15.96
N THR A 181 -4.71 24.85 15.09
CA THR A 181 -6.08 24.46 15.43
C THR A 181 -6.27 22.95 15.23
N ALA A 182 -6.96 22.31 16.17
CA ALA A 182 -7.40 20.93 16.01
C ALA A 182 -8.33 20.78 14.79
N ALA A 183 -8.28 19.60 14.18
CA ALA A 183 -9.26 19.16 13.19
C ALA A 183 -10.66 19.12 13.84
N SER A 184 -11.67 19.62 13.14
CA SER A 184 -13.05 19.69 13.64
C SER A 184 -13.98 18.82 12.79
N PRO A 185 -14.60 17.77 13.38
CA PRO A 185 -15.67 17.02 12.72
C PRO A 185 -16.84 17.89 12.27
N GLN A 186 -17.15 18.98 12.99
CA GLN A 186 -18.23 19.91 12.64
C GLN A 186 -17.92 20.66 11.35
N ARG A 187 -16.73 21.29 11.25
CA ARG A 187 -16.29 21.92 9.98
C ARG A 187 -16.15 20.89 8.86
N GLY A 188 -15.67 19.69 9.20
CA GLY A 188 -15.55 18.57 8.27
C GLY A 188 -16.88 18.14 7.67
N LYS A 189 -17.96 18.12 8.45
CA LYS A 189 -19.31 17.80 8.00
C LYS A 189 -19.82 18.79 6.94
N GLU A 190 -19.54 20.07 7.10
CA GLU A 190 -19.91 21.11 6.13
C GLU A 190 -19.20 20.86 4.78
N ILE A 191 -17.89 20.62 4.84
CA ILE A 191 -17.07 20.30 3.65
C ILE A 191 -17.58 19.00 2.99
N PHE A 192 -17.85 17.96 3.77
CA PHE A 192 -18.39 16.70 3.27
C PHE A 192 -19.71 16.88 2.54
N THR A 193 -20.63 17.65 3.14
CA THR A 193 -21.95 17.92 2.56
C THR A 193 -21.83 18.67 1.24
N GLN A 194 -20.92 19.64 1.16
CA GLN A 194 -20.73 20.48 -0.03
C GLN A 194 -20.00 19.77 -1.18
N HIS A 195 -19.07 18.87 -0.86
CA HIS A 195 -18.09 18.40 -1.85
C HIS A 195 -17.95 16.88 -1.98
N CYS A 196 -18.49 16.10 -1.05
CA CYS A 196 -18.24 14.65 -1.00
C CYS A 196 -19.54 13.84 -1.10
N ALA A 197 -20.63 14.33 -0.50
CA ALA A 197 -21.90 13.62 -0.39
C ALA A 197 -22.57 13.31 -1.73
N SER A 198 -22.25 14.02 -2.81
CA SER A 198 -22.78 13.73 -4.15
C SER A 198 -22.31 12.38 -4.70
N CYS A 199 -21.12 11.93 -4.31
CA CYS A 199 -20.55 10.65 -4.73
C CYS A 199 -20.58 9.60 -3.62
N HIS A 200 -20.22 9.99 -2.39
CA HIS A 200 -20.20 9.07 -1.24
C HIS A 200 -21.55 8.93 -0.53
N ALA A 201 -22.58 9.61 -1.05
CA ALA A 201 -23.92 9.72 -0.49
C ALA A 201 -23.98 10.40 0.90
N GLY A 202 -25.16 10.88 1.29
CA GLY A 202 -25.34 11.70 2.49
C GLY A 202 -25.02 10.99 3.81
N ASN A 203 -25.12 9.66 3.85
CA ASN A 203 -24.74 8.83 4.99
C ASN A 203 -23.44 8.04 4.72
N GLY A 204 -22.58 8.52 3.81
CA GLY A 204 -21.28 7.93 3.55
C GLY A 204 -21.31 6.47 3.07
N GLN A 205 -22.47 5.95 2.66
CA GLN A 205 -22.65 4.56 2.27
C GLN A 205 -22.05 4.24 0.88
N GLY A 206 -21.57 5.26 0.17
CA GLY A 206 -21.01 5.11 -1.16
C GLY A 206 -22.08 4.78 -2.21
N GLN A 207 -21.61 4.30 -3.35
CA GLN A 207 -22.45 3.91 -4.47
C GLN A 207 -21.93 2.62 -5.08
N LEU A 208 -22.78 1.61 -5.14
CA LEU A 208 -22.53 0.37 -5.87
C LEU A 208 -22.69 0.58 -7.38
N ASN A 209 -22.06 -0.28 -8.18
CA ASN A 209 -22.40 -0.45 -9.58
C ASN A 209 -23.81 -1.05 -9.76
N ALA A 210 -24.31 -1.02 -11.00
CA ALA A 210 -25.70 -1.35 -11.32
C ALA A 210 -26.11 -2.79 -10.94
N ASP A 211 -25.18 -3.74 -11.02
CA ASP A 211 -25.34 -5.15 -10.66
C ASP A 211 -25.00 -5.43 -9.18
N ALA A 212 -24.67 -4.38 -8.40
CA ALA A 212 -24.35 -4.47 -6.98
C ALA A 212 -23.20 -5.42 -6.64
N THR A 213 -22.23 -5.58 -7.55
CA THR A 213 -21.06 -6.45 -7.37
C THR A 213 -19.85 -5.74 -6.78
N ALA A 214 -19.70 -4.43 -6.98
CA ALA A 214 -18.60 -3.62 -6.48
C ALA A 214 -18.99 -2.15 -6.22
N PHE A 215 -18.25 -1.47 -5.35
CA PHE A 215 -18.41 -0.02 -5.15
C PHE A 215 -17.72 0.78 -6.26
N ILE A 216 -18.47 1.68 -6.90
CA ILE A 216 -17.94 2.75 -7.76
C ILE A 216 -17.36 3.83 -6.86
N TYR A 217 -18.17 4.32 -5.92
CA TYR A 217 -17.73 5.21 -4.85
C TYR A 217 -17.72 4.42 -3.53
N PRO A 218 -16.57 4.27 -2.86
CA PRO A 218 -16.47 3.41 -1.69
C PRO A 218 -17.28 3.99 -0.52
N PRO A 219 -17.82 3.11 0.35
CA PRO A 219 -18.39 3.54 1.61
C PRO A 219 -17.27 4.12 2.47
N LEU A 220 -17.55 5.27 3.07
CA LEU A 220 -16.61 5.94 3.96
C LEU A 220 -16.74 5.44 5.39
N TRP A 221 -17.94 5.08 5.83
CA TRP A 221 -18.26 4.44 7.12
C TRP A 221 -19.42 3.43 6.96
N GLY A 222 -19.87 2.82 8.06
CA GLY A 222 -20.84 1.74 8.07
C GLY A 222 -20.21 0.36 7.88
N SER A 223 -21.04 -0.68 7.93
CA SER A 223 -20.60 -2.10 7.98
C SER A 223 -19.79 -2.57 6.76
N GLN A 224 -19.87 -1.86 5.63
CA GLN A 224 -19.14 -2.18 4.40
C GLN A 224 -17.86 -1.36 4.24
N ALA A 225 -17.57 -0.41 5.13
CA ALA A 225 -16.37 0.41 5.08
C ALA A 225 -15.16 -0.27 5.74
N TYR A 226 -14.01 0.41 5.69
CA TYR A 226 -12.81 -0.01 6.39
C TYR A 226 -12.92 0.20 7.91
N GLN A 227 -12.29 -0.70 8.66
CA GLN A 227 -12.15 -0.61 10.12
C GLN A 227 -11.00 0.32 10.57
N PRO A 228 -10.97 0.74 11.86
CA PRO A 228 -9.88 1.50 12.49
C PRO A 228 -8.45 0.96 12.31
N GLY A 229 -8.29 -0.34 12.03
CA GLY A 229 -7.00 -0.93 11.68
C GLY A 229 -6.43 -0.47 10.32
N SER A 230 -7.25 0.14 9.46
CA SER A 230 -6.85 0.66 8.15
C SER A 230 -5.97 1.90 8.28
N SER A 231 -5.02 2.07 7.36
CA SER A 231 -4.26 3.33 7.28
C SER A 231 -5.13 4.53 6.93
N MET A 232 -6.31 4.29 6.37
CA MET A 232 -7.25 5.34 5.97
C MET A 232 -8.12 5.86 7.11
N HIS A 233 -8.12 5.17 8.25
CA HIS A 233 -8.76 5.68 9.46
C HIS A 233 -7.90 6.71 10.22
N ARG A 234 -6.61 6.82 9.88
CA ARG A 234 -5.69 7.80 10.48
C ARG A 234 -5.86 9.18 9.86
N ILE A 235 -6.12 10.20 10.69
CA ILE A 235 -6.50 11.55 10.23
C ILE A 235 -5.43 12.21 9.36
N ILE A 236 -4.16 12.16 9.76
CA ILE A 236 -3.08 12.78 8.98
C ILE A 236 -2.92 12.03 7.66
N LYS A 237 -2.96 10.70 7.68
CA LYS A 237 -2.83 9.89 6.45
C LYS A 237 -3.97 10.16 5.46
N MET A 238 -5.19 10.25 5.95
CA MET A 238 -6.35 10.58 5.12
C MET A 238 -6.25 12.00 4.58
N ALA A 239 -5.97 13.00 5.41
CA ALA A 239 -5.84 14.38 4.94
C ALA A 239 -4.79 14.53 3.83
N ARG A 240 -3.62 13.89 4.01
CA ARG A 240 -2.56 13.83 2.99
C ARG A 240 -3.01 13.18 1.68
N TRP A 241 -3.85 12.14 1.76
CA TRP A 241 -4.41 11.47 0.59
C TRP A 241 -5.48 12.34 -0.08
N LEU A 242 -6.40 12.92 0.69
CA LEU A 242 -7.49 13.75 0.19
C LEU A 242 -6.99 14.94 -0.63
N LYS A 243 -5.92 15.61 -0.19
CA LYS A 243 -5.36 16.77 -0.91
C LYS A 243 -5.08 16.54 -2.39
N ALA A 244 -4.59 15.35 -2.73
CA ALA A 244 -4.24 15.01 -4.10
C ALA A 244 -5.35 14.29 -4.87
N ASN A 245 -6.35 13.76 -4.15
CA ASN A 245 -7.26 12.77 -4.71
C ASN A 245 -8.74 13.13 -4.59
N MET A 246 -9.10 14.13 -3.78
CA MET A 246 -10.49 14.52 -3.53
C MET A 246 -10.69 16.05 -3.40
N PRO A 247 -11.86 16.57 -3.82
CA PRO A 247 -12.91 15.88 -4.58
C PRO A 247 -12.42 15.46 -5.98
N TYR A 248 -12.82 14.27 -6.42
CA TYR A 248 -12.26 13.63 -7.63
C TYR A 248 -12.37 14.52 -8.88
N ASP A 249 -13.46 15.28 -9.02
CA ASP A 249 -13.73 16.19 -10.14
C ASP A 249 -13.01 17.56 -10.05
N LYS A 250 -12.36 17.86 -8.90
CA LYS A 250 -11.71 19.15 -8.64
C LYS A 250 -10.19 19.08 -8.59
N VAL A 251 -9.63 17.89 -8.34
CA VAL A 251 -8.19 17.67 -8.25
C VAL A 251 -7.60 17.21 -9.58
N SER A 252 -6.34 17.53 -9.79
CA SER A 252 -5.53 16.98 -10.89
C SER A 252 -4.06 16.97 -10.46
N THR A 253 -3.20 16.33 -11.24
CA THR A 253 -1.76 16.28 -10.92
C THR A 253 -1.19 17.68 -10.72
N GLY A 254 -0.62 17.94 -9.54
CA GLY A 254 -0.07 19.24 -9.15
C GLY A 254 -1.09 20.30 -8.69
N LYS A 255 -2.40 20.02 -8.76
CA LYS A 255 -3.47 20.94 -8.34
C LYS A 255 -4.34 20.34 -7.25
N THR A 256 -4.26 20.92 -6.06
CA THR A 256 -5.08 20.56 -4.90
C THR A 256 -6.31 21.45 -4.78
N PHE A 257 -7.40 20.94 -4.24
CA PHE A 257 -8.62 21.72 -3.97
C PHE A 257 -8.75 22.11 -2.50
N LEU A 258 -8.62 21.13 -1.59
CA LEU A 258 -8.72 21.37 -0.15
C LEU A 258 -7.45 22.01 0.40
N THR A 259 -7.62 22.98 1.29
CA THR A 259 -6.53 23.44 2.18
C THR A 259 -6.15 22.35 3.17
N ASP A 260 -4.98 22.47 3.80
CA ASP A 260 -4.50 21.49 4.80
C ASP A 260 -5.49 21.35 5.98
N GLN A 261 -6.05 22.48 6.45
CA GLN A 261 -7.06 22.46 7.52
C GLN A 261 -8.36 21.79 7.06
N GLN A 262 -8.86 22.10 5.86
CA GLN A 262 -10.08 21.47 5.34
C GLN A 262 -9.91 19.96 5.14
N ALA A 263 -8.74 19.52 4.68
CA ALA A 263 -8.42 18.10 4.52
C ALA A 263 -8.36 17.38 5.88
N LEU A 264 -7.81 18.02 6.91
CA LEU A 264 -7.82 17.50 8.29
C LEU A 264 -9.24 17.46 8.87
N ASP A 265 -10.04 18.52 8.68
CA ASP A 265 -11.39 18.62 9.19
C ASP A 265 -12.32 17.56 8.58
N VAL A 266 -12.31 17.40 7.25
CA VAL A 266 -13.13 16.38 6.61
C VAL A 266 -12.66 14.97 6.96
N ALA A 267 -11.35 14.75 7.12
CA ALA A 267 -10.83 13.47 7.62
C ALA A 267 -11.30 13.19 9.05
N ALA A 268 -11.30 14.21 9.92
CA ALA A 268 -11.80 14.12 11.28
C ALA A 268 -13.29 13.76 11.30
N PHE A 269 -14.11 14.39 10.46
CA PHE A 269 -15.52 14.01 10.32
C PHE A 269 -15.68 12.56 9.88
N ILE A 270 -15.02 12.17 8.77
CA ILE A 270 -15.14 10.81 8.21
C ILE A 270 -14.74 9.75 9.25
N ASN A 271 -13.64 9.94 9.96
CA ASN A 271 -13.07 8.93 10.86
C ASN A 271 -13.43 9.13 12.34
N ASP A 272 -14.48 9.88 12.65
CA ASP A 272 -15.01 9.98 14.02
C ASP A 272 -15.97 8.83 14.32
N ASP A 273 -15.46 7.82 15.03
CA ASP A 273 -16.25 6.63 15.39
C ASP A 273 -17.32 6.92 16.47
N ALA A 274 -17.31 8.11 17.09
CA ALA A 274 -18.41 8.54 17.95
C ALA A 274 -19.61 9.06 17.13
N ILE A 275 -19.41 9.38 15.85
CA ILE A 275 -20.45 9.83 14.91
C ILE A 275 -20.82 8.72 13.94
N HIS A 276 -19.87 7.85 13.58
CA HIS A 276 -20.01 6.88 12.51
C HIS A 276 -19.68 5.46 12.95
N ASP A 277 -20.66 4.56 12.89
CA ASP A 277 -20.44 3.14 13.14
C ASP A 277 -19.54 2.51 12.06
N ARG A 278 -18.69 1.58 12.48
CA ARG A 278 -17.76 0.82 11.61
C ARG A 278 -17.56 -0.60 12.11
N PRO A 279 -17.06 -1.51 11.25
CA PRO A 279 -16.53 -2.79 11.71
C PRO A 279 -15.40 -2.56 12.71
N ASN A 280 -15.47 -3.27 13.84
CA ASN A 280 -14.45 -3.20 14.87
C ASN A 280 -13.30 -4.18 14.56
N PRO A 281 -12.04 -3.74 14.67
CA PRO A 281 -10.93 -4.65 14.53
C PRO A 281 -10.86 -5.58 15.73
N GLN A 282 -10.36 -6.81 15.50
CA GLN A 282 -10.06 -7.74 16.59
C GLN A 282 -8.94 -7.18 17.49
N THR A 283 -8.04 -6.37 16.92
CA THR A 283 -6.88 -5.81 17.61
C THR A 283 -6.54 -4.39 17.13
N PHE A 284 -5.93 -3.59 18.00
CA PHE A 284 -5.42 -2.24 17.71
C PHE A 284 -3.88 -2.24 17.61
N ASP A 285 -3.32 -3.17 16.82
CA ASP A 285 -1.93 -3.61 16.99
C ASP A 285 -0.89 -2.49 16.88
N TYR A 286 -0.11 -2.35 17.95
CA TYR A 286 1.22 -1.77 18.06
C TYR A 286 1.80 -2.35 19.35
N PRO A 287 2.44 -3.54 19.30
CA PRO A 287 2.93 -4.22 20.51
C PRO A 287 3.95 -3.38 21.27
N ASP A 288 4.72 -2.56 20.56
CA ASP A 288 5.53 -1.50 21.14
C ASP A 288 4.81 -0.14 21.01
N SER A 289 4.33 0.39 22.13
CA SER A 289 3.62 1.67 22.18
C SER A 289 4.49 2.86 21.79
N THR A 290 5.82 2.75 21.87
CA THR A 290 6.75 3.82 21.49
C THR A 290 6.82 4.03 19.97
N THR A 291 6.40 3.03 19.20
CA THR A 291 6.39 3.04 17.73
C THR A 291 5.06 3.53 17.14
N LYS A 292 4.08 3.87 17.99
CA LYS A 292 2.77 4.37 17.54
C LYS A 292 2.90 5.70 16.81
N PRO A 293 2.25 5.86 15.64
CA PRO A 293 2.13 7.14 14.97
C PRO A 293 1.44 8.19 15.85
N ILE A 294 1.74 9.46 15.62
CA ILE A 294 1.19 10.55 16.43
C ILE A 294 -0.32 10.75 16.29
N ASP A 295 -0.92 10.25 15.21
CA ASP A 295 -2.37 10.31 14.96
C ASP A 295 -3.06 8.94 15.14
N TYR A 296 -2.44 8.06 15.93
CA TYR A 296 -3.06 6.80 16.37
C TYR A 296 -3.61 6.99 17.79
N ASP A 297 -4.93 7.00 17.92
CA ASP A 297 -5.69 7.45 19.09
C ASP A 297 -5.98 6.37 20.14
N HIS A 298 -5.39 5.18 19.99
CA HIS A 298 -5.55 4.09 20.96
C HIS A 298 -4.38 4.01 21.94
N ARG A 299 -4.68 4.13 23.23
CA ARG A 299 -3.74 3.97 24.36
C ARG A 299 -3.09 2.57 24.39
N PRO A 300 -1.95 2.39 25.09
CA PRO A 300 -1.13 3.42 25.75
C PRO A 300 -0.31 4.25 24.75
N PHE A 301 0.07 5.47 25.15
CA PHE A 301 0.94 6.38 24.39
C PHE A 301 2.31 6.49 25.06
N SER A 302 3.34 6.87 24.29
CA SER A 302 4.69 7.16 24.81
C SER A 302 4.87 8.60 25.29
N ASP A 303 3.80 9.40 25.22
CA ASP A 303 3.77 10.81 25.59
C ASP A 303 2.57 11.09 26.52
N THR A 304 2.41 12.36 26.91
CA THR A 304 1.40 12.80 27.88
C THR A 304 0.10 13.28 27.24
N PHE A 305 -0.04 13.19 25.92
CA PHE A 305 -1.21 13.75 25.23
C PHE A 305 -2.43 12.83 25.34
N SER A 306 -3.62 13.43 25.17
CA SER A 306 -4.88 12.71 25.27
C SER A 306 -5.19 11.94 23.98
N ALA A 307 -6.05 10.92 24.06
CA ALA A 307 -6.54 10.21 22.88
C ALA A 307 -7.25 11.16 21.90
N VAL A 308 -8.00 12.14 22.42
CA VAL A 308 -8.66 13.19 21.62
C VAL A 308 -7.62 14.01 20.85
N GLN A 309 -6.49 14.35 21.47
CA GLN A 309 -5.44 15.10 20.79
C GLN A 309 -4.65 14.24 19.78
N HIS A 310 -4.46 12.95 20.05
CA HIS A 310 -3.97 12.02 19.04
C HIS A 310 -4.98 11.83 17.90
N LYS A 311 -6.29 11.94 18.15
CA LYS A 311 -7.29 11.82 17.08
C LYS A 311 -7.35 13.07 16.22
N PHE A 312 -7.50 14.24 16.83
CA PHE A 312 -7.87 15.47 16.13
C PHE A 312 -6.76 16.54 16.13
N GLY A 313 -5.69 16.34 16.88
CA GLY A 313 -4.67 17.37 17.08
C GLY A 313 -5.10 18.46 18.07
N PRO A 314 -4.47 19.65 18.03
CA PRO A 314 -3.41 20.03 17.11
C PRO A 314 -2.20 19.08 17.23
N PHE A 315 -1.65 18.69 16.08
CA PHE A 315 -0.60 17.66 16.01
C PHE A 315 0.80 18.23 16.27
N GLN A 316 1.01 19.52 15.98
CA GLN A 316 2.31 20.17 16.13
C GLN A 316 2.87 20.08 17.57
N PRO A 317 2.09 20.32 18.64
CA PRO A 317 2.56 20.11 20.01
C PRO A 317 3.05 18.68 20.30
N ILE A 318 2.39 17.66 19.73
CA ILE A 318 2.80 16.25 19.87
C ILE A 318 4.16 16.04 19.18
N ILE A 319 4.30 16.55 17.95
CA ILE A 319 5.54 16.48 17.18
C ILE A 319 6.70 17.12 17.95
N ASP A 320 6.50 18.34 18.46
CA ASP A 320 7.53 19.10 19.15
C ASP A 320 7.95 18.43 20.46
N TYR A 321 6.98 17.97 21.25
CA TYR A 321 7.25 17.22 22.48
C TYR A 321 8.04 15.93 22.18
N ARG A 322 7.62 15.15 21.18
CA ARG A 322 8.30 13.90 20.84
C ARG A 322 9.72 14.15 20.35
N LYS A 323 9.94 15.19 19.52
CA LYS A 323 11.30 15.59 19.11
C LYS A 323 12.16 16.00 20.30
N ALA A 324 11.65 16.84 21.21
CA ALA A 324 12.37 17.30 22.39
C ALA A 324 12.76 16.14 23.32
N ASN A 325 11.93 15.10 23.39
CA ASN A 325 12.15 13.92 24.23
C ASN A 325 12.75 12.72 23.46
N LYS A 326 13.23 12.91 22.23
CA LYS A 326 13.82 11.85 21.37
C LYS A 326 12.90 10.63 21.16
N LEU A 327 11.60 10.86 21.12
CA LEU A 327 10.58 9.85 20.80
C LEU A 327 10.31 9.79 19.29
N ALA A 328 9.81 8.66 18.81
CA ALA A 328 9.51 8.45 17.40
C ALA A 328 8.37 9.36 16.90
N VAL A 329 8.61 9.99 15.75
CA VAL A 329 7.63 10.83 15.05
C VAL A 329 7.28 10.16 13.72
N ASP A 330 6.16 9.42 13.70
CA ASP A 330 5.59 8.83 12.49
C ASP A 330 4.18 9.38 12.25
N TYR A 331 3.89 9.71 10.99
CA TYR A 331 2.55 10.06 10.50
C TYR A 331 2.36 9.79 9.00
#